data_AF-A0A7X8D611-F1
#
_entry.id   AF-A0A7X8D611-F1
#
_cell.length_a   1.000
_cell.length_b   1.000
_cell.length_c   1.000
_cell.angle_alpha   90.00
_cell.angle_beta   90.00
_cell.angle_gamma   90.00
#
_symmetry.space_group_name_H-M   'P 1'
#
loop_
_entity.id
_entity.type
_entity.pdbx_description
1 polymer ?
#
loop_
_entity_poly.entity_id
_entity_poly.type
_entity_poly.pdbx_seq_one_letter_code
_entity_poly.pdbx_strand_id
1 'polypeptide(L)'
;MTMPCKLIYAKSLQAAHAVIVALRESWQQLIQYKATPTPELLQRYQQLIQQLQQLPLPADIKPVLKQLQQQLQNHHTGVKLMPLQQALAHFGIQLNHQTDSPWFHYDPGQPLPVVLQGLGKAWRQQLKKYKDHPTKRLQLAWQNLPYSAAFHEACLALRAILREKNTSDSPALPLLYYIAAFHSFIRIEPETPRGDLIAAAFSGKTLLQQPICYQQLGTQALALLNQTDQQRIQKQWGPPAQHQRLADLLPDLHQQYLTAVQLS
;
A
#
# COMPACT_ATOMS: atom_id res chain seq x y z
N MET A 1 6.19 -8.74 -55.18
CA MET A 1 5.29 -9.41 -54.21
C MET A 1 5.26 -8.66 -52.86
N THR A 2 4.75 -7.42 -52.80
CA THR A 2 4.81 -6.56 -51.59
C THR A 2 3.46 -5.94 -51.16
N MET A 3 2.40 -6.16 -51.94
CA MET A 3 1.04 -5.66 -51.67
C MET A 3 0.37 -6.25 -50.40
N PRO A 4 0.46 -7.55 -50.07
CA PRO A 4 -0.31 -8.10 -48.94
C PRO A 4 0.16 -7.58 -47.57
N CYS A 5 1.46 -7.39 -47.37
CA CYS A 5 2.00 -6.86 -46.11
C CYS A 5 1.59 -5.41 -45.85
N LYS A 6 1.51 -4.56 -46.89
CA LYS A 6 1.07 -3.16 -46.75
C LYS A 6 -0.40 -3.05 -46.39
N LEU A 7 -1.24 -3.92 -46.93
CA LEU A 7 -2.68 -3.97 -46.66
C LEU A 7 -2.98 -4.46 -45.24
N ILE A 8 -2.25 -5.48 -44.78
CA ILE A 8 -2.34 -5.97 -43.39
C ILE A 8 -1.89 -4.89 -42.41
N TYR A 9 -0.77 -4.22 -42.70
CA TYR A 9 -0.27 -3.10 -41.88
C TYR A 9 -1.28 -1.95 -41.79
N ALA A 10 -1.84 -1.51 -42.92
CA ALA A 10 -2.83 -0.44 -42.95
C ALA A 10 -4.09 -0.77 -42.14
N LYS A 11 -4.61 -2.01 -42.25
CA LYS A 11 -5.76 -2.46 -41.45
C LYS A 11 -5.45 -2.48 -39.96
N SER A 12 -4.25 -2.95 -39.57
CA SER A 12 -3.83 -2.97 -38.17
C SER A 12 -3.70 -1.56 -37.58
N LEU A 13 -3.20 -0.61 -38.37
CA LEU A 13 -3.07 0.79 -37.97
C LEU A 13 -4.43 1.45 -37.79
N GLN A 14 -5.37 1.16 -38.69
CA GLN A 14 -6.73 1.68 -38.64
C GLN A 14 -7.51 1.15 -37.42
N ALA A 15 -7.33 -0.14 -37.10
CA ALA A 15 -7.88 -0.73 -35.89
C ALA A 15 -7.27 -0.11 -34.62
N ALA A 16 -5.95 0.08 -34.59
CA ALA A 16 -5.28 0.73 -33.46
C ALA A 16 -5.77 2.18 -33.26
N HIS A 17 -5.95 2.94 -34.34
CA HIS A 17 -6.49 4.28 -34.30
C HIS A 17 -7.91 4.30 -33.72
N ALA A 18 -8.79 3.40 -34.17
CA ALA A 18 -10.16 3.31 -33.66
C ALA A 18 -10.19 3.02 -32.15
N VAL A 19 -9.31 2.12 -31.67
CA VAL A 19 -9.18 1.85 -30.22
C VAL A 19 -8.71 3.09 -29.47
N ILE A 20 -7.72 3.83 -29.97
CA ILE A 20 -7.22 5.06 -29.34
C ILE A 20 -8.31 6.12 -29.23
N VAL A 21 -9.09 6.33 -30.29
CA VAL A 21 -10.22 7.27 -30.30
C VAL A 21 -11.26 6.84 -29.27
N ALA A 22 -11.67 5.57 -29.29
CA ALA A 22 -12.66 5.05 -28.35
C ALA A 22 -12.21 5.21 -26.89
N LEU A 23 -10.94 4.88 -26.60
CA LEU A 23 -10.34 5.06 -25.27
C LEU A 23 -10.38 6.52 -24.81
N ARG A 24 -10.06 7.46 -25.71
CA ARG A 24 -10.04 8.88 -25.38
C ARG A 24 -11.43 9.43 -25.12
N GLU A 25 -12.40 9.09 -25.98
CA GLU A 25 -13.79 9.56 -25.86
C GLU A 25 -14.45 8.99 -24.60
N SER A 26 -14.28 7.70 -24.35
CA SER A 26 -14.84 7.06 -23.15
C SER A 26 -14.22 7.64 -21.87
N TRP A 27 -12.93 7.99 -21.90
CA TRP A 27 -12.25 8.66 -20.79
C TRP A 27 -12.74 10.09 -20.57
N GLN A 28 -12.94 10.86 -21.64
CA GLN A 28 -13.50 12.20 -21.55
C GLN A 28 -14.92 12.20 -20.98
N GLN A 29 -15.74 11.20 -21.32
CA GLN A 29 -17.07 11.04 -20.74
C GLN A 29 -17.00 10.79 -19.23
N LEU A 30 -16.10 9.93 -18.75
CA LEU A 30 -15.91 9.68 -17.32
C LEU A 30 -15.57 10.97 -16.56
N ILE A 31 -14.68 11.80 -17.12
CA ILE A 31 -14.33 13.11 -16.56
C ILE A 31 -15.54 14.05 -16.56
N GLN A 32 -16.22 14.18 -17.70
CA GLN A 32 -17.35 15.08 -17.89
C GLN A 32 -18.49 14.79 -16.92
N TYR A 33 -18.82 13.51 -16.74
CA TYR A 33 -19.90 13.06 -15.85
C TYR A 33 -19.44 12.83 -14.41
N LYS A 34 -18.17 13.09 -14.08
CA LYS A 34 -17.56 12.79 -12.76
C LYS A 34 -17.83 11.35 -12.33
N ALA A 35 -17.89 10.43 -13.28
CA ALA A 35 -18.18 9.02 -13.03
C ALA A 35 -16.91 8.30 -12.59
N THR A 36 -17.03 7.48 -11.55
CA THR A 36 -15.93 6.63 -11.10
C THR A 36 -15.86 5.39 -12.00
N PRO A 37 -14.79 5.19 -12.78
CA PRO A 37 -14.66 4.01 -13.61
C PRO A 37 -14.60 2.75 -12.74
N THR A 38 -15.28 1.68 -13.18
CA THR A 38 -15.21 0.40 -12.47
C THR A 38 -13.80 -0.21 -12.59
N PRO A 39 -13.38 -1.06 -11.64
CA PRO A 39 -12.08 -1.69 -11.72
C PRO A 39 -11.88 -2.52 -13.00
N GLU A 40 -12.92 -3.18 -13.50
CA GLU A 40 -12.88 -3.96 -14.74
C GLU A 40 -12.61 -3.06 -15.95
N LEU A 41 -13.22 -1.87 -15.96
CA LEU A 41 -13.02 -0.88 -17.02
C LEU A 41 -11.60 -0.31 -16.99
N LEU A 42 -11.07 -0.02 -15.79
CA LEU A 42 -9.68 0.43 -15.62
C LEU A 42 -8.67 -0.64 -16.07
N GLN A 43 -8.89 -1.90 -15.68
CA GLN A 43 -8.06 -3.03 -16.10
C GLN A 43 -8.12 -3.20 -17.61
N ARG A 44 -9.31 -3.07 -18.22
CA ARG A 44 -9.48 -3.14 -19.67
C ARG A 44 -8.73 -2.01 -20.38
N TYR A 45 -8.77 -0.79 -19.85
CA TYR A 45 -8.01 0.33 -20.39
C TYR A 45 -6.50 0.11 -20.31
N GLN A 46 -5.99 -0.38 -19.18
CA GLN A 46 -4.57 -0.72 -19.05
C GLN A 46 -4.12 -1.78 -20.06
N GLN A 47 -4.89 -2.86 -20.20
CA GLN A 47 -4.60 -3.93 -21.17
C GLN A 47 -4.56 -3.40 -22.61
N LEU A 48 -5.54 -2.58 -23.00
CA LEU A 48 -5.60 -2.01 -24.34
C LEU A 48 -4.41 -1.09 -24.62
N ILE A 49 -4.02 -0.23 -23.67
CA ILE A 49 -2.86 0.64 -23.81
C ILE A 49 -1.57 -0.19 -23.93
N GLN A 50 -1.42 -1.23 -23.11
CA GLN A 50 -0.25 -2.10 -23.17
C GLN A 50 -0.17 -2.84 -24.51
N GLN A 51 -1.29 -3.35 -25.03
CA GLN A 51 -1.35 -3.97 -26.36
C GLN A 51 -0.99 -2.97 -27.47
N LEU A 52 -1.50 -1.74 -27.40
CA LEU A 52 -1.19 -0.68 -28.37
C LEU A 52 0.30 -0.31 -28.35
N GLN A 53 0.94 -0.27 -27.18
CA GLN A 53 2.37 0.03 -27.05
C GLN A 53 3.29 -1.01 -27.70
N GLN A 54 2.83 -2.26 -27.85
CA GLN A 54 3.58 -3.34 -28.51
C GLN A 54 3.47 -3.29 -30.05
N LEU A 55 2.57 -2.46 -30.59
CA LEU A 55 2.41 -2.31 -32.04
C LEU A 55 3.42 -1.31 -32.62
N PRO A 56 3.84 -1.48 -33.89
CA PRO A 56 4.71 -0.55 -34.60
C PRO A 56 3.93 0.73 -34.97
N LEU A 57 3.59 1.53 -33.97
CA LEU A 57 2.82 2.76 -34.13
C LEU A 57 3.70 3.96 -34.53
N PRO A 58 3.14 4.91 -35.28
CA PRO A 58 3.73 6.21 -35.55
C PRO A 58 4.26 6.91 -34.30
N ALA A 59 5.38 7.63 -34.44
CA ALA A 59 6.11 8.23 -33.32
C ALA A 59 5.29 9.29 -32.55
N ASP A 60 4.37 9.95 -33.24
CA ASP A 60 3.41 10.95 -32.73
C ASP A 60 2.31 10.34 -31.86
N ILE A 61 2.01 9.04 -32.00
CA ILE A 61 0.99 8.36 -31.18
C ILE A 61 1.57 7.91 -29.83
N LYS A 62 2.86 7.57 -29.78
CA LYS A 62 3.54 7.16 -28.54
C LYS A 62 3.37 8.15 -27.37
N PRO A 63 3.55 9.48 -27.54
CA PRO A 63 3.31 10.42 -26.46
C PRO A 63 1.84 10.48 -26.03
N VAL A 64 0.89 10.32 -26.95
CA VAL A 64 -0.55 10.28 -26.62
C VAL A 64 -0.88 9.05 -25.76
N LEU A 65 -0.36 7.87 -26.11
CA LEU A 65 -0.52 6.67 -25.30
C LEU A 65 0.12 6.81 -23.92
N LYS A 66 1.30 7.44 -23.85
CA LYS A 66 1.97 7.72 -22.58
C LYS A 66 1.17 8.71 -21.72
N GLN A 67 0.57 9.73 -22.34
CA GLN A 67 -0.31 10.68 -21.67
C GLN A 67 -1.60 10.02 -21.18
N LEU A 68 -2.25 9.17 -21.98
CA LEU A 68 -3.42 8.40 -21.56
C LEU A 68 -3.07 7.43 -20.42
N GLN A 69 -1.91 6.77 -20.49
CA GLN A 69 -1.43 5.91 -19.41
C GLN A 69 -1.18 6.72 -18.13
N GLN A 70 -0.56 7.89 -18.23
CA GLN A 70 -0.35 8.81 -17.10
C GLN A 70 -1.69 9.31 -16.55
N GLN A 71 -2.63 9.68 -17.42
CA GLN A 71 -3.97 10.11 -17.02
C GLN A 71 -4.71 8.98 -16.33
N LEU A 72 -4.69 7.76 -16.86
CA LEU A 72 -5.21 6.58 -16.18
C LEU A 72 -4.55 6.43 -14.82
N GLN A 73 -3.23 6.34 -14.74
CA GLN A 73 -2.50 6.24 -13.47
C GLN A 73 -2.88 7.35 -12.48
N ASN A 74 -3.09 8.59 -12.95
CA ASN A 74 -3.47 9.73 -12.12
C ASN A 74 -4.96 9.71 -11.71
N HIS A 75 -5.83 9.14 -12.54
CA HIS A 75 -7.27 9.03 -12.33
C HIS A 75 -7.66 7.70 -11.66
N HIS A 76 -6.68 6.82 -11.41
CA HIS A 76 -6.75 5.73 -10.44
C HIS A 76 -6.87 6.26 -8.98
N THR A 77 -7.19 7.56 -8.80
CA THR A 77 -7.86 8.11 -7.62
C THR A 77 -9.28 7.52 -7.49
N GLY A 78 -9.38 6.24 -7.14
CA GLY A 78 -10.67 5.56 -6.90
C GLY A 78 -10.81 4.96 -5.51
N VAL A 79 -9.71 4.80 -4.77
CA VAL A 79 -9.74 4.34 -3.39
C VAL A 79 -9.03 5.41 -2.57
N LYS A 80 -9.81 6.35 -2.03
CA LYS A 80 -9.31 7.20 -0.96
C LYS A 80 -9.19 6.30 0.27
N LEU A 81 -8.02 5.70 0.47
CA LEU A 81 -7.72 5.03 1.72
C LEU A 81 -8.07 5.99 2.85
N MET A 82 -8.78 5.49 3.86
CA MET A 82 -9.04 6.27 5.05
C MET A 82 -7.68 6.81 5.55
N PRO A 83 -7.57 8.12 5.84
CA PRO A 83 -6.36 8.67 6.44
C PRO A 83 -5.97 7.87 7.67
N LEU A 84 -4.69 7.53 7.82
CA LEU A 84 -4.21 6.72 8.93
C LEU A 84 -4.63 7.28 10.30
N GLN A 85 -4.52 8.60 10.48
CA GLN A 85 -4.98 9.31 11.68
C GLN A 85 -6.48 9.05 11.98
N GLN A 86 -7.33 9.07 10.96
CA GLN A 86 -8.75 8.80 11.11
C GLN A 86 -9.00 7.33 11.49
N ALA A 87 -8.26 6.40 10.89
CA ALA A 87 -8.37 4.98 11.21
C ALA A 87 -7.94 4.69 12.67
N LEU A 88 -6.85 5.30 13.11
CA LEU A 88 -6.32 5.19 14.47
C LEU A 88 -7.25 5.79 15.53
N ALA A 89 -7.81 6.97 15.24
CA ALA A 89 -8.71 7.66 16.16
C ALA A 89 -9.92 6.80 16.54
N HIS A 90 -10.40 5.95 15.62
CA HIS A 90 -11.50 5.02 15.88
C HIS A 90 -11.19 3.95 16.93
N PHE A 91 -9.91 3.71 17.19
CA PHE A 91 -9.42 2.79 18.22
C PHE A 91 -8.86 3.54 19.44
N GLY A 92 -9.12 4.84 19.56
CA GLY A 92 -8.61 5.67 20.64
C GLY A 92 -7.09 5.87 20.60
N ILE A 93 -6.47 5.69 19.43
CA ILE A 93 -5.05 5.94 19.22
C ILE A 93 -4.91 7.30 18.54
N GLN A 94 -4.12 8.19 19.12
CA GLN A 94 -3.77 9.48 18.55
C GLN A 94 -2.28 9.45 18.22
N LEU A 95 -1.89 10.00 17.06
CA LEU A 95 -0.47 10.13 16.68
C LEU A 95 0.19 11.25 17.52
N ASN A 96 0.40 10.96 18.80
CA ASN A 96 1.00 11.84 19.79
C ASN A 96 1.81 11.03 20.79
N HIS A 97 2.64 11.71 21.58
CA HIS A 97 3.51 11.08 22.58
C HIS A 97 2.78 10.28 23.67
N GLN A 98 1.45 10.40 23.82
CA GLN A 98 0.70 9.78 24.91
C GLN A 98 0.15 8.39 24.55
N THR A 99 -0.25 8.18 23.29
CA THR A 99 -0.97 6.96 22.89
C THR A 99 -0.35 6.24 21.70
N ASP A 100 0.58 6.88 21.00
CA ASP A 100 1.31 6.33 19.86
C ASP A 100 2.57 5.54 20.32
N SER A 101 3.20 4.80 19.39
CA SER A 101 4.57 4.35 19.61
C SER A 101 5.53 5.54 19.65
N PRO A 102 6.47 5.57 20.61
CA PRO A 102 7.56 6.54 20.58
C PRO A 102 8.38 6.49 19.29
N TRP A 103 8.37 5.38 18.55
CA TRP A 103 9.08 5.22 17.28
C TRP A 103 8.66 6.26 16.23
N PHE A 104 7.42 6.75 16.27
CA PHE A 104 6.92 7.78 15.35
C PHE A 104 7.31 9.21 15.73
N HIS A 105 7.94 9.38 16.89
CA HIS A 105 8.32 10.69 17.42
C HIS A 105 9.78 10.77 17.84
N TYR A 106 10.48 9.66 17.79
CA TYR A 106 11.86 9.51 18.19
C TYR A 106 12.78 9.78 17.00
N ASP A 107 13.83 10.57 17.25
CA ASP A 107 14.89 10.84 16.29
C ASP A 107 16.07 9.89 16.52
N PRO A 108 16.56 9.18 15.48
CA PRO A 108 17.77 8.36 15.52
C PRO A 108 18.96 9.07 16.19
N GLY A 109 19.74 8.33 16.98
CA GLY A 109 20.92 8.85 17.68
C GLY A 109 20.68 9.37 19.10
N GLN A 110 19.43 9.43 19.57
CA GLN A 110 19.11 9.68 20.98
C GLN A 110 19.21 8.37 21.82
N PRO A 111 19.00 8.42 23.15
CA PRO A 111 18.77 7.20 23.93
C PRO A 111 17.38 6.61 23.67
N LEU A 112 17.30 5.31 23.35
CA LEU A 112 16.03 4.65 23.07
C LEU A 112 15.07 4.73 24.28
N PRO A 113 13.79 5.12 24.08
CA PRO A 113 12.77 5.04 25.12
C PRO A 113 12.65 3.63 25.71
N VAL A 114 12.35 3.52 27.01
CA VAL A 114 12.31 2.22 27.73
C VAL A 114 11.42 1.19 27.03
N VAL A 115 10.28 1.59 26.48
CA VAL A 115 9.36 0.69 25.74
C VAL A 115 9.98 0.14 24.45
N LEU A 116 10.95 0.84 23.86
CA LEU A 116 11.65 0.42 22.64
C LEU A 116 12.94 -0.35 22.93
N GLN A 117 13.37 -0.47 24.19
CA GLN A 117 14.58 -1.21 24.56
C GLN A 117 14.38 -2.74 24.57
N GLY A 118 13.14 -3.23 24.47
CA GLY A 118 12.88 -4.66 24.35
C GLY A 118 11.42 -5.05 24.54
N LEU A 119 10.96 -6.06 23.79
CA LEU A 119 9.70 -6.75 24.08
C LEU A 119 9.89 -7.78 25.20
N GLY A 120 9.66 -7.32 26.44
CA GLY A 120 9.88 -8.12 27.65
C GLY A 120 8.73 -9.05 28.05
N LYS A 121 8.96 -9.78 29.15
CA LYS A 121 7.96 -10.65 29.82
C LYS A 121 6.67 -9.89 30.17
N ALA A 122 6.79 -8.62 30.56
CA ALA A 122 5.67 -7.75 30.90
C ALA A 122 4.69 -7.57 29.72
N TRP A 123 5.20 -7.34 28.52
CA TRP A 123 4.38 -7.21 27.31
C TRP A 123 3.57 -8.49 27.04
N ARG A 124 4.22 -9.66 27.12
CA ARG A 124 3.54 -10.96 26.95
C ARG A 124 2.47 -11.19 28.02
N GLN A 125 2.73 -10.78 29.26
CA GLN A 125 1.75 -10.86 30.35
C GLN A 125 0.54 -9.95 30.10
N GLN A 126 0.77 -8.73 29.61
CA GLN A 126 -0.30 -7.81 29.25
C GLN A 126 -1.14 -8.34 28.09
N LEU A 127 -0.53 -8.92 27.05
CA LEU A 127 -1.28 -9.58 25.97
C LEU A 127 -2.16 -10.73 26.48
N LYS A 128 -1.66 -11.56 27.41
CA LYS A 128 -2.47 -12.60 28.05
C LYS A 128 -3.66 -12.01 28.81
N LYS A 129 -3.47 -10.91 29.54
CA LYS A 129 -4.55 -10.20 30.24
C LYS A 129 -5.61 -9.67 29.29
N TYR A 130 -5.22 -9.27 28.08
CA TYR A 130 -6.12 -8.71 27.06
C TYR A 130 -6.57 -9.72 26.00
N LYS A 131 -6.44 -11.03 26.25
CA LYS A 131 -6.70 -12.09 25.26
C LYS A 131 -7.99 -11.88 24.46
N ASP A 132 -9.09 -11.55 25.16
CA ASP A 132 -10.43 -11.38 24.60
C ASP A 132 -10.81 -9.90 24.37
N HIS A 133 -9.83 -9.00 24.38
CA HIS A 133 -10.01 -7.57 24.17
C HIS A 133 -9.15 -7.09 22.99
N PRO A 134 -9.58 -7.33 21.74
CA PRO A 134 -8.74 -7.10 20.58
C PRO A 134 -8.36 -5.62 20.40
N THR A 135 -9.24 -4.67 20.72
CA THR A 135 -8.89 -3.24 20.71
C THR A 135 -7.75 -2.89 21.68
N LYS A 136 -7.73 -3.48 22.88
CA LYS A 136 -6.63 -3.26 23.85
C LYS A 136 -5.33 -3.89 23.38
N ARG A 137 -5.41 -5.07 22.74
CA ARG A 137 -4.24 -5.72 22.11
C ARG A 137 -3.68 -4.88 20.97
N LEU A 138 -4.55 -4.29 20.14
CA LEU A 138 -4.15 -3.37 19.08
C LEU A 138 -3.41 -2.14 19.66
N GLN A 139 -3.95 -1.49 20.69
CA GLN A 139 -3.28 -0.35 21.33
C GLN A 139 -1.90 -0.73 21.90
N LEU A 140 -1.82 -1.85 22.61
CA LEU A 140 -0.55 -2.32 23.16
C LEU A 140 0.46 -2.66 22.05
N ALA A 141 0.02 -3.31 20.98
CA ALA A 141 0.86 -3.63 19.83
C ALA A 141 1.35 -2.35 19.15
N TRP A 142 0.45 -1.40 18.91
CA TRP A 142 0.76 -0.12 18.30
C TRP A 142 1.84 0.64 19.07
N GLN A 143 1.75 0.72 20.40
CA GLN A 143 2.75 1.36 21.28
C GLN A 143 4.14 0.71 21.23
N ASN A 144 4.24 -0.54 20.78
CA ASN A 144 5.47 -1.32 20.75
C ASN A 144 6.02 -1.51 19.32
N LEU A 145 5.50 -0.78 18.32
CA LEU A 145 6.17 -0.69 17.02
C LEU A 145 7.55 -0.03 17.21
N PRO A 146 8.62 -0.47 16.49
CA PRO A 146 8.60 -1.26 15.26
C PRO A 146 8.91 -2.76 15.43
N TYR A 147 8.75 -3.34 16.62
CA TYR A 147 9.05 -4.77 16.77
C TYR A 147 8.18 -5.65 15.86
N SER A 148 8.79 -6.61 15.17
CA SER A 148 8.03 -7.51 14.26
C SER A 148 6.89 -8.23 14.99
N ALA A 149 7.08 -8.68 16.24
CA ALA A 149 6.01 -9.28 17.03
C ALA A 149 4.85 -8.30 17.32
N ALA A 150 5.13 -7.01 17.48
CA ALA A 150 4.12 -5.98 17.65
C ALA A 150 3.33 -5.75 16.35
N PHE A 151 4.00 -5.74 15.18
CA PHE A 151 3.32 -5.71 13.87
C PHE A 151 2.36 -6.90 13.69
N HIS A 152 2.83 -8.13 13.96
CA HIS A 152 2.00 -9.33 13.85
C HIS A 152 0.80 -9.28 14.80
N GLU A 153 1.02 -8.86 16.04
CA GLU A 153 -0.03 -8.73 17.04
C GLU A 153 -1.08 -7.70 16.65
N ALA A 154 -0.67 -6.55 16.09
CA ALA A 154 -1.60 -5.55 15.55
C ALA A 154 -2.48 -6.14 14.44
N CYS A 155 -1.90 -6.87 13.49
CA CYS A 155 -2.66 -7.56 12.44
C CYS A 155 -3.65 -8.59 13.02
N LEU A 156 -3.24 -9.39 14.01
CA LEU A 156 -4.11 -10.38 14.65
C LEU A 156 -5.30 -9.71 15.37
N ALA A 157 -5.04 -8.64 16.12
CA ALA A 157 -6.06 -7.86 16.79
C ALA A 157 -7.07 -7.25 15.79
N LEU A 158 -6.58 -6.65 14.70
CA LEU A 158 -7.42 -6.07 13.65
C LEU A 158 -8.29 -7.12 12.95
N ARG A 159 -7.76 -8.32 12.70
CA ARG A 159 -8.53 -9.45 12.16
C ARG A 159 -9.60 -9.95 13.13
N ALA A 160 -9.37 -9.91 14.43
CA ALA A 160 -10.40 -10.23 15.42
C ALA A 160 -11.53 -9.18 15.36
N ILE A 161 -11.19 -7.89 15.32
CA ILE A 161 -12.15 -6.79 15.19
C ILE A 161 -12.96 -6.91 13.89
N LEU A 162 -12.31 -7.23 12.76
CA LEU A 162 -12.96 -7.41 11.45
C LEU A 162 -13.92 -8.60 11.40
N ARG A 163 -13.72 -9.60 12.26
CA ARG A 163 -14.63 -10.76 12.41
C ARG A 163 -15.83 -10.41 13.27
N GLU A 164 -15.63 -9.64 14.34
CA GLU A 164 -16.72 -9.20 15.24
C GLU A 164 -17.64 -8.16 14.57
N LYS A 165 -17.05 -7.19 13.88
CA LYS A 165 -17.78 -6.12 13.18
C LYS A 165 -17.81 -6.43 11.69
N ASN A 166 -18.84 -7.14 11.26
CA ASN A 166 -19.00 -7.58 9.88
C ASN A 166 -19.54 -6.44 8.97
N THR A 167 -18.88 -5.28 9.00
CA THR A 167 -19.26 -4.11 8.21
C THR A 167 -18.23 -3.85 7.12
N SER A 168 -18.71 -3.43 5.95
CA SER A 168 -17.85 -3.02 4.81
C SER A 168 -17.00 -1.79 5.16
N ASP A 169 -17.45 -0.94 6.08
CA ASP A 169 -16.79 0.34 6.38
C ASP A 169 -15.94 0.30 7.66
N SER A 170 -15.47 -0.88 8.06
CA SER A 170 -14.66 -1.02 9.26
C SER A 170 -13.31 -0.29 9.11
N PRO A 171 -12.96 0.66 10.01
CA PRO A 171 -11.66 1.33 10.00
C PRO A 171 -10.50 0.38 10.30
N ALA A 172 -10.79 -0.85 10.73
CA ALA A 172 -9.79 -1.89 10.93
C ALA A 172 -9.15 -2.35 9.61
N LEU A 173 -9.86 -2.33 8.47
CA LEU A 173 -9.30 -2.81 7.21
C LEU A 173 -8.24 -1.84 6.63
N PRO A 174 -8.51 -0.51 6.55
CA PRO A 174 -7.46 0.46 6.23
C PRO A 174 -6.26 0.37 7.17
N LEU A 175 -6.50 0.26 8.48
CA LEU A 175 -5.40 0.19 9.45
C LEU A 175 -4.57 -1.10 9.30
N LEU A 176 -5.20 -2.23 9.02
CA LEU A 176 -4.51 -3.50 8.74
C LEU A 176 -3.59 -3.35 7.53
N TYR A 177 -4.06 -2.64 6.49
CA TYR A 177 -3.28 -2.35 5.30
C TYR A 177 -2.06 -1.48 5.61
N TYR A 178 -2.21 -0.39 6.36
CA TYR A 178 -1.08 0.47 6.77
C TYR A 178 -0.04 -0.29 7.59
N ILE A 179 -0.46 -1.11 8.56
CA ILE A 179 0.44 -1.94 9.37
C ILE A 179 1.25 -2.88 8.48
N ALA A 180 0.60 -3.55 7.53
CA ALA A 180 1.29 -4.45 6.61
C ALA A 180 2.23 -3.71 5.65
N ALA A 181 1.84 -2.51 5.20
CA ALA A 181 2.66 -1.63 4.37
C ALA A 181 3.95 -1.22 5.11
N PHE A 182 3.84 -0.70 6.33
CA PHE A 182 4.99 -0.30 7.14
C PHE A 182 5.90 -1.48 7.46
N HIS A 183 5.36 -2.66 7.79
CA HIS A 183 6.16 -3.85 7.99
C HIS A 183 6.93 -4.26 6.72
N SER A 184 6.32 -4.11 5.54
CA SER A 184 6.98 -4.41 4.27
C SER A 184 8.15 -3.47 3.94
N PHE A 185 8.23 -2.31 4.61
CA PHE A 185 9.38 -1.40 4.52
C PHE A 185 10.52 -1.83 5.44
N ILE A 186 10.24 -2.12 6.72
CA ILE A 186 11.30 -2.43 7.69
C ILE A 186 11.85 -3.86 7.58
N ARG A 187 11.15 -4.75 6.87
CA ARG A 187 11.55 -6.15 6.72
C ARG A 187 12.80 -6.26 5.84
N ILE A 188 13.87 -6.78 6.42
CA ILE A 188 15.08 -7.21 5.71
C ILE A 188 15.03 -8.73 5.63
N GLU A 189 15.27 -9.32 4.46
CA GLU A 189 15.33 -10.78 4.32
C GLU A 189 16.74 -11.28 4.72
N PRO A 190 16.87 -12.47 5.33
CA PRO A 190 15.81 -13.44 5.64
C PRO A 190 15.05 -13.16 6.95
N GLU A 191 15.59 -12.29 7.82
CA GLU A 191 15.03 -11.99 9.13
C GLU A 191 14.94 -10.49 9.38
N THR A 192 13.76 -10.04 9.83
CA THR A 192 13.56 -8.63 10.23
C THR A 192 14.44 -8.32 11.45
N PRO A 193 15.19 -7.21 11.46
CA PRO A 193 15.98 -6.81 12.61
C PRO A 193 15.14 -6.65 13.88
N ARG A 194 15.80 -6.72 15.04
CA ARG A 194 15.13 -6.44 16.31
C ARG A 194 14.58 -5.01 16.33
N GLY A 195 13.45 -4.79 17.00
CA GLY A 195 12.76 -3.50 16.99
C GLY A 195 13.56 -2.35 17.60
N ASP A 196 14.46 -2.61 18.56
CA ASP A 196 15.41 -1.62 19.10
C ASP A 196 16.40 -1.15 18.03
N LEU A 197 16.97 -2.07 17.26
CA LEU A 197 17.88 -1.73 16.15
C LEU A 197 17.16 -0.93 15.06
N ILE A 198 15.92 -1.31 14.73
CA ILE A 198 15.11 -0.55 13.75
C ILE A 198 14.82 0.86 14.28
N ALA A 199 14.41 0.99 15.55
CA ALA A 199 14.11 2.28 16.15
C ALA A 199 15.35 3.18 16.28
N ALA A 200 16.52 2.60 16.53
CA ALA A 200 17.78 3.33 16.59
C ALA A 200 18.22 3.83 15.21
N ALA A 201 18.00 3.03 14.16
CA ALA A 201 18.42 3.33 12.80
C ALA A 201 17.46 4.25 12.03
N PHE A 202 16.15 4.22 12.32
CA PHE A 202 15.15 4.86 11.48
C PHE A 202 13.92 5.32 12.26
N SER A 203 13.48 6.56 12.04
CA SER A 203 12.26 7.11 12.63
C SER A 203 11.01 6.69 11.84
N GLY A 204 10.02 6.13 12.52
CA GLY A 204 8.72 5.80 11.93
C GLY A 204 7.98 7.04 11.43
N LYS A 205 8.30 8.24 11.95
CA LYS A 205 7.74 9.53 11.51
C LYS A 205 7.86 9.71 10.00
N THR A 206 8.99 9.29 9.44
CA THR A 206 9.29 9.42 8.02
C THR A 206 8.30 8.61 7.18
N LEU A 207 7.86 7.44 7.64
CA LEU A 207 6.85 6.61 6.97
C LEU A 207 5.45 7.22 7.04
N LEU A 208 5.10 7.89 8.14
CA LEU A 208 3.81 8.58 8.28
C LEU A 208 3.63 9.69 7.24
N GLN A 209 4.73 10.25 6.74
CA GLN A 209 4.75 11.33 5.75
C GLN A 209 4.70 10.81 4.30
N GLN A 210 4.88 9.50 4.09
CA GLN A 210 4.89 8.94 2.74
C GLN A 210 3.47 8.67 2.24
N PRO A 211 3.12 9.09 1.02
CA PRO A 211 1.85 8.74 0.42
C PRO A 211 1.83 7.23 0.12
N ILE A 212 0.86 6.51 0.70
CA ILE A 212 0.65 5.10 0.38
C ILE A 212 -0.41 4.99 -0.70
N CYS A 213 0.02 4.51 -1.88
CA CYS A 213 -0.84 4.28 -3.03
C CYS A 213 -1.22 2.80 -3.12
N TYR A 214 -2.49 2.47 -2.83
CA TYR A 214 -3.02 1.09 -2.94
C TYR A 214 -2.77 0.48 -4.33
N GLN A 215 -2.85 1.29 -5.39
CA GLN A 215 -2.73 0.82 -6.76
C GLN A 215 -1.32 0.34 -7.13
N GLN A 216 -0.29 0.87 -6.46
CA GLN A 216 1.10 0.46 -6.69
C GLN A 216 1.52 -0.63 -5.69
N LEU A 217 1.20 -0.41 -4.41
CA LEU A 217 1.60 -1.32 -3.34
C LEU A 217 0.80 -2.64 -3.42
N GLY A 218 -0.49 -2.57 -3.74
CA GLY A 218 -1.39 -3.72 -3.80
C GLY A 218 -1.36 -4.53 -2.50
N THR A 219 -1.62 -5.84 -2.57
CA THR A 219 -1.71 -6.69 -1.37
C THR A 219 -0.75 -7.88 -1.33
N GLN A 220 -0.29 -8.39 -2.49
CA GLN A 220 0.43 -9.67 -2.55
C GLN A 220 1.85 -9.60 -1.97
N ALA A 221 2.54 -8.47 -2.13
CA ALA A 221 3.89 -8.27 -1.61
C ALA A 221 3.92 -7.93 -0.10
N LEU A 222 2.75 -7.77 0.53
CA LEU A 222 2.61 -7.43 1.94
C LEU A 222 2.52 -8.69 2.79
N ALA A 223 3.66 -9.18 3.27
CA ALA A 223 3.78 -10.49 3.93
C ALA A 223 2.87 -10.69 5.16
N LEU A 224 2.45 -9.60 5.82
CA LEU A 224 1.51 -9.69 6.93
C LEU A 224 0.06 -9.88 6.52
N LEU A 225 -0.30 -9.73 5.24
CA LEU A 225 -1.66 -9.96 4.74
C LEU A 225 -1.83 -11.40 4.28
N ASN A 226 -2.76 -12.12 4.88
CA ASN A 226 -3.12 -13.46 4.43
C ASN A 226 -4.11 -13.40 3.25
N GLN A 227 -4.39 -14.54 2.62
CA GLN A 227 -5.29 -14.61 1.47
C GLN A 227 -6.68 -14.01 1.73
N THR A 228 -7.24 -14.23 2.92
CA THR A 228 -8.55 -13.68 3.32
C THR A 228 -8.52 -12.15 3.41
N ASP A 229 -7.45 -11.59 3.98
CA ASP A 229 -7.26 -10.14 4.06
C ASP A 229 -7.17 -9.54 2.66
N GLN A 230 -6.38 -10.17 1.78
CA GLN A 230 -6.20 -9.74 0.38
C GLN A 230 -7.53 -9.74 -0.38
N GLN A 231 -8.33 -10.80 -0.24
CA GLN A 231 -9.66 -10.89 -0.85
C GLN A 231 -10.62 -9.82 -0.31
N ARG A 232 -10.62 -9.59 1.02
CA ARG A 232 -11.48 -8.57 1.64
C ARG A 232 -11.10 -7.17 1.15
N ILE A 233 -9.81 -6.87 1.08
CA ILE A 233 -9.28 -5.61 0.54
C ILE A 233 -9.70 -5.43 -0.92
N GLN A 234 -9.45 -6.42 -1.78
CA GLN A 234 -9.80 -6.33 -3.20
C GLN A 234 -11.31 -6.24 -3.42
N LYS A 235 -12.13 -6.88 -2.58
CA LYS A 235 -13.58 -6.73 -2.63
C LYS A 235 -14.03 -5.30 -2.32
N GLN A 236 -13.36 -4.62 -1.40
CA GLN A 236 -13.73 -3.26 -1.00
C GLN A 236 -13.11 -2.18 -1.90
N TRP A 237 -11.88 -2.39 -2.37
CA TRP A 237 -11.06 -1.37 -3.06
C TRP A 237 -10.81 -1.70 -4.53
N GLY A 238 -11.33 -2.84 -5.02
CA GLY A 238 -11.05 -3.36 -6.35
C GLY A 238 -9.64 -3.97 -6.47
N PRO A 239 -9.34 -4.64 -7.59
CA PRO A 239 -7.97 -5.08 -7.90
C PRO A 239 -7.00 -3.90 -8.00
N PRO A 240 -5.77 -4.02 -7.46
CA PRO A 240 -4.72 -3.03 -7.68
C PRO A 240 -4.02 -3.25 -9.04
N ALA A 241 -3.40 -2.21 -9.57
CA ALA A 241 -2.62 -2.28 -10.81
C ALA A 241 -1.29 -3.05 -10.65
N GLN A 242 -0.66 -2.98 -9.48
CA GLN A 242 0.61 -3.60 -9.17
C GLN A 242 0.64 -4.17 -7.75
N HIS A 243 1.68 -4.96 -7.47
CA HIS A 243 1.97 -5.52 -6.16
C HIS A 243 3.45 -5.31 -5.84
N GLN A 244 3.75 -4.44 -4.88
CA GLN A 244 5.11 -4.06 -4.50
C GLN A 244 5.21 -3.92 -2.99
N ARG A 245 6.42 -4.00 -2.42
CA ARG A 245 6.64 -3.63 -1.01
C ARG A 245 6.80 -2.13 -0.92
N LEU A 246 6.56 -1.59 0.28
CA LEU A 246 6.79 -0.17 0.52
C LEU A 246 8.29 0.18 0.40
N ALA A 247 9.17 -0.77 0.72
CA ALA A 247 10.61 -0.67 0.44
C ALA A 247 10.93 -0.44 -1.06
N ASP A 248 10.21 -1.13 -1.95
CA ASP A 248 10.45 -1.05 -3.40
C ASP A 248 9.91 0.26 -4.01
N LEU A 249 8.88 0.84 -3.39
CA LEU A 249 8.34 2.16 -3.77
C LEU A 249 9.20 3.32 -3.29
N LEU A 250 10.04 3.10 -2.28
CA LEU A 250 10.87 4.12 -1.63
C LEU A 250 12.34 3.66 -1.58
N PRO A 251 12.97 3.38 -2.74
CA PRO A 251 14.26 2.71 -2.80
C PRO A 251 15.38 3.50 -2.11
N ASP A 252 15.44 4.81 -2.31
CA ASP A 252 16.49 5.66 -1.71
C ASP A 252 16.36 5.70 -0.18
N LEU A 253 15.13 5.85 0.32
CA LEU A 253 14.85 5.86 1.76
C LEU A 253 15.14 4.49 2.38
N HIS A 254 14.79 3.41 1.68
CA HIS A 254 15.06 2.06 2.13
C HIS A 254 16.57 1.78 2.17
N GLN A 255 17.34 2.23 1.18
CA GLN A 255 18.80 2.08 1.18
C GLN A 255 19.46 2.81 2.36
N GLN A 256 18.97 4.01 2.71
CA GLN A 256 19.42 4.73 3.91
C GLN A 256 19.15 3.92 5.18
N TYR A 257 17.94 3.37 5.31
CA TYR A 257 17.56 2.49 6.41
C TYR A 257 18.49 1.27 6.51
N LEU A 258 18.73 0.55 5.41
CA LEU A 258 19.60 -0.62 5.39
C LEU A 258 21.01 -0.29 5.87
N THR A 259 21.55 0.85 5.40
CA THR A 259 22.89 1.30 5.79
C THR A 259 22.96 1.62 7.28
N ALA A 260 21.94 2.30 7.82
CA ALA A 260 21.88 2.67 9.23
C ALA A 260 21.76 1.44 10.14
N VAL A 261 20.95 0.43 9.76
CA VAL A 261 20.81 -0.81 10.52
C VAL A 261 22.10 -1.62 10.55
N GLN A 262 22.87 -1.65 9.45
CA GLN A 262 24.16 -2.35 9.39
C GLN A 262 25.24 -1.71 10.27
N LEU A 263 25.09 -0.43 10.62
CA LEU A 263 26.01 0.32 11.47
C LEU A 263 25.63 0.34 12.96
N SER A 264 24.44 -0.18 13.31
CA SER A 264 23.87 -0.18 14.67
C SER A 264 24.12 -1.49 15.41
#